data_AF-A0A4Q5NL06-F1
#
_entry.id   AF-A0A4Q5NL06-F1
#
_cell.length_a   1.000
_cell.length_b   1.000
_cell.length_c   1.000
_cell.angle_alpha   90.00
_cell.angle_beta   90.00
_cell.angle_gamma   90.00
#
_symmetry.space_group_name_H-M   'P 1'
#
loop_
_entity.id
_entity.type
_entity.pdbx_description
1 polymer ?
#
loop_
_entity_poly.entity_id
_entity_poly.type
_entity_poly.pdbx_seq_one_letter_code
_entity_poly.pdbx_strand_id
1 'polypeptide(L)'
;MTEQEVEVLAARLTRVWHPESVTWSVYDWVVESELHPGIAYESQLDVERDIRLRAHITLSAPFFHILLFLPSSIDTLQDCGGDCLWFGEEVELNQGTDAPTEETRQLVEQHLPTFRRNCWLSGVPIEATAHEKAEWVRGLSHEEIEQWNLKV
;
A
#
# COMPACT_ATOMS: atom_id res chain seq x y z
N MET A 1 -17.16 1.53 1.01
CA MET A 1 -16.69 2.91 0.77
C MET A 1 -17.59 3.63 -0.23
N THR A 2 -17.62 4.95 -0.23
CA THR A 2 -18.22 5.80 -1.29
C THR A 2 -17.16 6.18 -2.33
N GLU A 3 -17.58 6.64 -3.51
CA GLU A 3 -16.66 7.17 -4.54
C GLU A 3 -15.79 8.30 -4.00
N GLN A 4 -16.37 9.21 -3.22
CA GLN A 4 -15.63 10.30 -2.55
C GLN A 4 -14.57 9.78 -1.57
N GLU A 5 -14.86 8.71 -0.83
CA GLU A 5 -13.87 8.09 0.07
C GLU A 5 -12.70 7.47 -0.72
N VAL A 6 -12.98 6.92 -1.90
CA VAL A 6 -11.94 6.39 -2.81
C VAL A 6 -11.08 7.53 -3.35
N GLU A 7 -11.66 8.66 -3.76
CA GLU A 7 -10.92 9.84 -4.22
C GLU A 7 -10.02 10.43 -3.12
N VAL A 8 -10.53 10.53 -1.89
CA VAL A 8 -9.75 11.01 -0.74
C VAL A 8 -8.57 10.07 -0.46
N LEU A 9 -8.81 8.76 -0.51
CA LEU A 9 -7.73 7.77 -0.34
C LEU A 9 -6.72 7.84 -1.49
N ALA A 10 -7.17 8.00 -2.73
CA ALA A 10 -6.33 8.15 -3.90
C ALA A 10 -5.40 9.37 -3.80
N ALA A 11 -5.94 10.51 -3.36
CA ALA A 11 -5.17 11.72 -3.11
C ALA A 11 -4.15 11.51 -1.98
N ARG A 12 -4.55 10.83 -0.90
CA ARG A 12 -3.65 10.46 0.21
C ARG A 12 -2.52 9.55 -0.25
N LEU A 13 -2.82 8.49 -1.00
CA LEU A 13 -1.81 7.56 -1.52
C LEU A 13 -0.83 8.31 -2.43
N THR A 14 -1.33 9.15 -3.34
CA THR A 14 -0.46 9.97 -4.21
C THR A 14 0.44 10.89 -3.39
N ARG A 15 -0.09 11.52 -2.33
CA ARG A 15 0.65 12.40 -1.44
C ARG A 15 1.68 11.67 -0.57
N VAL A 16 1.39 10.46 -0.11
CA VAL A 16 2.31 9.69 0.75
C VAL A 16 3.42 9.06 -0.08
N TRP A 17 3.05 8.39 -1.18
CA TRP A 17 3.98 7.59 -1.97
C TRP A 17 4.76 8.40 -3.01
N HIS A 18 4.34 9.62 -3.34
CA HIS A 18 4.99 10.49 -4.33
C HIS A 18 5.36 9.77 -5.64
N PRO A 19 4.41 9.06 -6.29
CA PRO A 19 4.72 8.26 -7.45
C PRO A 19 5.17 9.11 -8.66
N GLU A 20 6.08 8.56 -9.45
CA GLU A 20 6.46 9.11 -10.76
C GLU A 20 5.28 9.08 -11.74
N SER A 21 4.46 8.03 -11.66
CA SER A 21 3.25 7.91 -12.46
C SER A 21 2.14 7.16 -11.72
N VAL A 22 0.88 7.51 -12.01
CA VAL A 22 -0.29 6.88 -11.41
C VAL A 22 -1.24 6.42 -12.49
N THR A 23 -1.63 5.14 -12.43
CA THR A 23 -2.69 4.58 -13.27
C THR A 23 -3.81 4.08 -12.38
N TRP A 24 -5.04 4.56 -12.64
CA TRP A 24 -6.25 4.12 -11.96
C TRP A 24 -7.08 3.26 -12.90
N SER A 25 -7.43 2.07 -12.45
CA SER A 25 -8.31 1.16 -13.17
C SER A 25 -9.45 0.75 -12.25
N VAL A 26 -10.67 1.06 -12.69
CA VAL A 26 -11.89 0.53 -12.06
C VAL A 26 -12.19 -0.79 -12.75
N TYR A 27 -12.24 -1.87 -11.97
CA TYR A 27 -12.72 -3.12 -12.51
C TYR A 27 -14.01 -3.54 -11.81
N ASP A 28 -15.00 -3.93 -12.61
CA ASP A 28 -16.09 -4.80 -12.16
C ASP A 28 -15.55 -6.23 -12.02
N TRP A 29 -14.70 -6.45 -11.02
CA TRP A 29 -14.29 -7.78 -10.62
C TRP A 29 -15.45 -8.49 -9.94
N VAL A 30 -16.29 -9.16 -10.74
CA VAL A 30 -17.16 -10.24 -10.25
C VAL A 30 -16.29 -11.50 -10.16
N VAL A 31 -15.34 -11.54 -9.22
CA VAL A 31 -14.63 -12.80 -8.97
C VAL A 31 -15.59 -13.69 -8.20
N GLU A 32 -15.78 -14.93 -8.68
CA GLU A 32 -16.38 -16.07 -7.96
C GLU A 32 -15.55 -16.48 -6.71
N SER A 33 -14.79 -15.55 -6.14
CA SER A 33 -14.10 -15.70 -4.87
C SER A 33 -15.15 -15.49 -3.80
N GLU A 34 -15.59 -16.58 -3.19
CA GLU A 34 -16.51 -16.57 -2.04
C GLU A 34 -16.00 -15.70 -0.88
N LEU A 35 -14.71 -15.31 -0.89
CA LEU A 35 -14.09 -14.53 0.16
C LEU A 35 -14.52 -13.05 0.12
N HIS A 36 -14.66 -12.40 -1.06
CA HIS A 36 -14.86 -10.95 -1.13
C HIS A 36 -15.71 -10.46 -2.33
N PRO A 37 -17.06 -10.60 -2.31
CA PRO A 37 -17.91 -10.07 -3.38
C PRO A 37 -17.99 -8.53 -3.34
N GLY A 38 -17.68 -7.83 -4.43
CA GLY A 38 -17.88 -6.37 -4.57
C GLY A 38 -16.98 -5.69 -5.60
N ILE A 39 -17.29 -4.43 -5.95
CA ILE A 39 -16.44 -3.59 -6.82
C ILE A 39 -15.10 -3.37 -6.13
N ALA A 40 -14.01 -3.66 -6.85
CA ALA A 40 -12.64 -3.43 -6.44
C ALA A 40 -12.03 -2.32 -7.31
N TYR A 41 -11.50 -1.28 -6.66
CA TYR A 41 -10.65 -0.29 -7.30
C TYR A 41 -9.21 -0.79 -7.22
N GLU A 42 -8.51 -0.77 -8.35
CA GLU A 42 -7.08 -1.01 -8.41
C GLU A 42 -6.38 0.30 -8.74
N SER A 43 -5.39 0.65 -7.94
CA SER A 43 -4.47 1.73 -8.27
C SER A 43 -3.08 1.16 -8.44
N GLN A 44 -2.44 1.49 -9.54
CA GLN A 44 -1.05 1.18 -9.77
C GLN A 44 -0.23 2.47 -9.67
N LEU A 45 0.74 2.48 -8.77
CA LEU A 45 1.59 3.62 -8.47
C LEU A 45 3.03 3.19 -8.82
N ASP A 46 3.61 3.79 -9.86
CA ASP A 46 5.04 3.61 -10.13
C ASP A 46 5.79 4.62 -9.24
N VAL A 47 6.46 4.13 -8.19
CA VAL A 47 7.02 4.99 -7.13
C VAL A 47 8.45 5.41 -7.41
N GLU A 48 9.27 4.46 -7.85
CA GLU A 48 10.61 4.71 -8.35
C GLU A 48 10.78 3.89 -9.63
N ARG A 49 11.78 4.23 -10.45
CA ARG A 49 12.26 3.33 -11.49
C ARG A 49 12.43 1.95 -10.84
N ASP A 50 11.74 0.95 -11.39
CA ASP A 50 11.76 -0.45 -10.94
C ASP A 50 10.88 -0.80 -9.73
N ILE A 51 10.19 0.17 -9.13
CA ILE A 51 9.30 -0.07 -7.98
C ILE A 51 7.88 0.29 -8.31
N ARG A 52 7.01 -0.70 -8.24
CA ARG A 52 5.57 -0.51 -8.43
C ARG A 52 4.82 -0.94 -7.20
N LEU A 53 3.83 -0.14 -6.86
CA LEU A 53 2.86 -0.47 -5.85
C LEU A 53 1.52 -0.70 -6.48
N ARG A 54 0.80 -1.66 -5.93
CA ARG A 54 -0.59 -1.90 -6.28
C ARG A 54 -1.41 -1.80 -5.02
N ALA A 55 -2.38 -0.89 -5.02
CA ALA A 55 -3.37 -0.80 -3.95
C ALA A 55 -4.70 -1.35 -4.47
N HIS A 56 -5.21 -2.40 -3.83
CA HIS A 56 -6.57 -2.90 -4.06
C HIS A 56 -7.49 -2.39 -2.96
N ILE A 57 -8.64 -1.81 -3.34
CA ILE A 57 -9.63 -1.26 -2.42
C ILE A 57 -10.99 -1.84 -2.78
N THR A 58 -11.62 -2.58 -1.86
CA THR A 58 -12.96 -3.15 -2.10
C THR A 58 -14.06 -2.32 -1.44
N LEU A 59 -15.24 -2.24 -2.07
CA LEU A 59 -16.35 -1.47 -1.50
C LEU A 59 -17.10 -2.17 -0.36
N SER A 60 -17.15 -3.51 -0.38
CA SER A 60 -17.98 -4.34 0.51
C SER A 60 -17.38 -4.58 1.89
N ALA A 61 -16.04 -4.55 1.99
CA ALA A 61 -15.29 -4.59 3.24
C ALA A 61 -14.08 -3.64 3.14
N PRO A 62 -13.62 -3.02 4.25
CA PRO A 62 -12.38 -2.24 4.27
C PRO A 62 -11.19 -3.20 4.14
N PHE A 63 -10.96 -3.65 2.91
CA PHE A 63 -9.83 -4.47 2.51
C PHE A 63 -8.86 -3.60 1.71
N PHE A 64 -7.62 -3.51 2.19
CA PHE A 64 -6.55 -2.84 1.48
C PHE A 64 -5.41 -3.81 1.30
N HIS A 65 -4.99 -3.98 0.05
CA HIS A 65 -3.81 -4.75 -0.27
C HIS A 65 -2.81 -3.84 -0.95
N ILE A 66 -1.68 -3.57 -0.29
CA ILE A 66 -0.56 -2.83 -0.87
C ILE A 66 0.58 -3.81 -1.08
N LEU A 67 1.07 -3.91 -2.31
CA LEU A 67 2.13 -4.82 -2.74
C LEU A 67 3.37 -4.04 -3.20
N LEU A 68 4.57 -4.60 -2.99
CA LEU A 68 5.81 -4.11 -3.57
C LEU A 68 6.26 -5.04 -4.71
N PHE A 69 6.22 -4.52 -5.94
CA PHE A 69 6.75 -5.21 -7.12
C PHE A 69 8.15 -4.71 -7.44
N LEU A 70 9.06 -5.64 -7.72
CA LEU A 70 10.39 -5.35 -8.26
C LEU A 70 10.49 -5.93 -9.69
N PRO A 71 11.43 -5.45 -10.52
CA PRO A 71 11.63 -5.99 -11.85
C PRO A 71 12.22 -7.38 -11.74
N SER A 72 11.75 -8.30 -12.56
CA SER A 72 12.44 -9.58 -12.76
C SER A 72 13.37 -9.51 -13.98
N SER A 73 14.27 -10.48 -14.11
CA SER A 73 15.16 -10.61 -15.28
C SER A 73 14.41 -10.95 -16.57
N ILE A 74 13.15 -11.34 -16.45
CA ILE A 74 12.17 -11.50 -17.53
C ILE A 74 11.29 -10.23 -17.44
N ASP A 75 10.85 -9.64 -18.55
CA ASP A 75 9.99 -8.42 -18.59
C ASP A 75 8.63 -8.55 -17.83
N THR A 76 8.47 -9.59 -17.02
CA THR A 76 7.43 -9.78 -16.02
C THR A 76 7.81 -9.10 -14.71
N LEU A 77 6.88 -8.31 -14.15
CA LEU A 77 6.96 -7.87 -12.76
C LEU A 77 6.82 -9.09 -11.86
N GLN A 78 7.72 -9.19 -10.89
CA GLN A 78 7.62 -10.22 -9.86
C GLN A 78 7.13 -9.58 -8.57
N ASP A 79 6.20 -10.26 -7.92
CA ASP A 79 5.85 -9.97 -6.54
C ASP A 79 7.01 -10.46 -5.68
N CYS A 80 7.68 -9.54 -5.03
CA CYS A 80 8.94 -9.79 -4.34
C CYS A 80 8.80 -9.65 -2.82
N GLY A 81 7.62 -9.23 -2.33
CA GLY A 81 7.31 -9.12 -0.92
C GLY A 81 7.35 -7.70 -0.35
N GLY A 82 6.61 -7.54 0.74
CA GLY A 82 6.13 -6.25 1.22
C GLY A 82 4.63 -6.16 0.96
N ASP A 83 3.87 -7.07 1.55
CA ASP A 83 2.42 -7.11 1.42
C ASP A 83 1.82 -6.58 2.70
N CYS A 84 0.96 -5.59 2.58
CA CYS A 84 0.16 -5.12 3.68
C CYS A 84 -1.31 -5.36 3.34
N LEU A 85 -1.90 -6.33 4.02
CA LEU A 85 -3.32 -6.65 3.97
C LEU A 85 -3.98 -6.05 5.21
N TRP A 86 -5.00 -5.22 5.01
CA TRP A 86 -5.77 -4.65 6.11
C TRP A 86 -7.23 -5.01 5.94
N PHE A 87 -7.81 -5.73 6.89
CA PHE A 87 -9.20 -6.19 6.92
C PHE A 87 -10.06 -5.37 7.90
N GLY A 88 -9.82 -4.05 7.97
CA GLY A 88 -10.51 -3.13 8.89
C GLY A 88 -10.01 -3.21 10.34
N GLU A 89 -9.98 -4.40 10.94
CA GLU A 89 -9.53 -4.61 12.32
C GLU A 89 -8.18 -5.34 12.41
N GLU A 90 -7.88 -6.19 11.43
CA GLU A 90 -6.66 -7.00 11.38
C GLU A 90 -5.73 -6.52 10.29
N VAL A 91 -4.43 -6.47 10.59
CA VAL A 91 -3.39 -6.11 9.63
C VAL A 91 -2.39 -7.25 9.54
N GLU A 92 -2.22 -7.78 8.34
CA GLU A 92 -1.18 -8.74 8.03
C GLU A 92 -0.12 -8.02 7.21
N LEU A 93 1.10 -7.96 7.76
CA LEU A 93 2.26 -7.42 7.06
C LEU A 93 3.19 -8.58 6.73
N ASN A 94 3.15 -9.06 5.49
CA ASN A 94 4.06 -10.08 4.99
C ASN A 94 5.33 -9.42 4.45
N GLN A 95 6.47 -9.73 5.05
CA GLN A 95 7.76 -9.12 4.69
C GLN A 95 8.47 -9.85 3.53
N GLY A 96 7.76 -10.74 2.82
CA GLY A 96 8.29 -11.49 1.69
C GLY A 96 9.18 -12.65 2.11
N THR A 97 8.63 -13.86 2.17
CA THR A 97 9.43 -15.08 2.45
C THR A 97 9.99 -15.75 1.20
N ASP A 98 9.52 -15.36 0.00
CA ASP A 98 9.80 -16.06 -1.25
C ASP A 98 10.56 -15.22 -2.28
N ALA A 99 11.44 -14.31 -1.82
CA ALA A 99 12.32 -13.58 -2.73
C ALA A 99 13.20 -14.59 -3.51
N PRO A 100 13.09 -14.66 -4.85
CA PRO A 100 13.70 -15.71 -5.68
C PRO A 100 15.23 -15.63 -5.70
N THR A 101 15.79 -14.45 -5.40
CA THR A 101 17.23 -14.18 -5.46
C THR A 101 17.68 -13.29 -4.29
N GLU A 102 18.98 -13.33 -4.02
CA GLU A 102 19.62 -12.49 -3.00
C GLU A 102 19.49 -11.00 -3.33
N GLU A 103 19.59 -10.62 -4.60
CA GLU A 103 19.41 -9.24 -5.06
C GLU A 103 17.99 -8.76 -4.76
N THR A 104 16.99 -9.62 -4.99
CA THR A 104 15.59 -9.31 -4.70
C THR A 104 15.38 -9.12 -3.20
N ARG A 105 15.98 -9.98 -2.37
CA ARG A 105 15.93 -9.85 -0.91
C ARG A 105 16.53 -8.54 -0.42
N GLN A 106 17.69 -8.14 -0.94
CA GLN A 106 18.35 -6.89 -0.57
C GLN A 106 17.52 -5.66 -0.94
N LEU A 107 16.88 -5.68 -2.12
CA LEU A 107 15.97 -4.62 -2.53
C LEU A 107 14.76 -4.53 -1.60
N VAL A 108 14.12 -5.67 -1.27
CA VAL A 108 13.00 -5.69 -0.32
C VAL A 108 13.44 -5.14 1.04
N GLU A 109 14.55 -5.61 1.59
CA GLU A 109 15.09 -5.12 2.88
C GLU A 109 15.36 -3.61 2.86
N GLN A 110 15.86 -3.08 1.75
CA GLN A 110 16.12 -1.65 1.55
C GLN A 110 14.82 -0.82 1.52
N HIS A 111 13.76 -1.32 0.90
CA HIS A 111 12.51 -0.57 0.68
C HIS A 111 11.44 -0.84 1.75
N LEU A 112 11.55 -1.92 2.53
CA LEU A 112 10.56 -2.31 3.54
C LEU A 112 10.30 -1.23 4.61
N PRO A 113 11.30 -0.50 5.14
CA PRO A 113 11.06 0.59 6.08
C PRO A 113 10.19 1.71 5.49
N THR A 114 10.49 2.11 4.24
CA THR A 114 9.70 3.11 3.49
C THR A 114 8.29 2.59 3.22
N PHE A 115 8.17 1.33 2.80
CA PHE A 115 6.89 0.67 2.57
C PHE A 115 6.01 0.67 3.83
N ARG A 116 6.56 0.25 4.98
CA ARG A 116 5.86 0.25 6.27
C ARG A 116 5.40 1.64 6.66
N ARG A 117 6.32 2.61 6.68
CA ARG A 117 6.00 4.01 6.97
C ARG A 117 4.83 4.49 6.12
N ASN A 118 4.89 4.22 4.81
CA ASN A 118 3.88 4.70 3.89
C ASN A 118 2.54 3.96 4.03
N CYS A 119 2.52 2.67 4.37
CA CYS A 119 1.30 1.97 4.76
C CYS A 119 0.63 2.64 5.97
N TRP A 120 1.42 2.94 7.01
CA TRP A 120 0.90 3.64 8.19
C TRP A 120 0.38 5.04 7.86
N LEU A 121 1.15 5.81 7.09
CA LEU A 121 0.75 7.12 6.61
C LEU A 121 -0.46 7.08 5.67
N SER A 122 -0.74 5.94 5.05
CA SER A 122 -1.95 5.68 4.24
C SER A 122 -3.17 5.31 5.09
N GLY A 123 -3.00 5.15 6.41
CA GLY A 123 -4.07 4.91 7.37
C GLY A 123 -4.19 3.47 7.81
N VAL A 124 -3.30 2.60 7.32
CA VAL A 124 -3.27 1.20 7.74
C VAL A 124 -2.72 1.11 9.17
N PRO A 125 -3.41 0.45 10.12
CA PRO A 125 -2.99 0.41 11.51
C PRO A 125 -1.86 -0.62 11.74
N ILE A 126 -0.78 -0.52 10.96
CA ILE A 126 0.41 -1.35 11.18
C ILE A 126 1.02 -1.04 12.56
N GLU A 127 1.63 -2.05 13.18
CA GLU A 127 2.36 -1.87 14.41
C GLU A 127 3.65 -1.04 14.18
N ALA A 128 3.80 0.00 15.00
CA ALA A 128 4.95 0.88 15.02
C ALA A 128 5.15 1.44 16.43
N THR A 129 6.40 1.61 16.83
CA THR A 129 6.78 2.21 18.10
C THR A 129 6.39 3.69 18.13
N ALA A 130 6.24 4.26 19.34
CA ALA A 130 5.98 5.69 19.50
C ALA A 130 7.09 6.56 18.86
N HIS A 131 8.34 6.07 18.88
CA HIS A 131 9.46 6.77 18.25
C HIS A 131 9.34 6.78 16.72
N GLU A 132 9.04 5.63 16.10
CA GLU A 132 8.81 5.55 14.66
C GLU A 132 7.66 6.46 14.22
N LYS A 133 6.53 6.43 14.92
CA LYS A 133 5.39 7.30 14.61
C LYS A 133 5.76 8.78 14.68
N ALA A 134 6.48 9.19 15.73
CA ALA A 134 6.94 10.56 15.88
C ALA A 134 7.88 10.99 14.75
N GLU A 135 8.78 10.11 14.30
CA GLU A 135 9.64 10.39 13.15
C GLU A 135 8.85 10.38 11.82
N TRP A 136 7.86 9.49 11.67
CA TRP A 136 7.11 9.36 10.41
C TRP A 136 6.21 10.55 10.12
N VAL A 137 5.62 11.17 11.16
CA VAL A 137 4.81 12.39 11.04
C VAL A 137 5.65 13.66 10.92
N ARG A 138 6.97 13.56 11.07
CA ARG A 138 7.86 14.71 10.97
C ARG A 138 7.81 15.29 9.56
N GLY A 139 7.27 16.51 9.46
CA GLY A 139 7.07 17.20 8.17
C GLY A 139 5.64 17.20 7.66
N LEU A 140 4.71 16.53 8.36
CA LEU A 140 3.28 16.70 8.14
C LEU A 140 2.75 17.91 8.94
N SER A 141 1.74 18.58 8.40
CA SER A 141 1.00 19.60 9.15
C SER A 141 0.08 18.96 10.19
N HIS A 142 -0.36 19.77 11.18
CA HIS A 142 -1.33 19.30 12.17
C HIS A 142 -2.66 18.93 11.49
N GLU A 143 -3.08 19.71 10.49
CA GLU A 143 -4.27 19.43 9.70
C GLU A 143 -4.13 18.11 8.93
N GLU A 144 -2.95 17.81 8.34
CA GLU A 144 -2.72 16.52 7.68
C GLU A 144 -2.84 15.36 8.68
N ILE A 145 -2.26 15.48 9.89
CA ILE A 145 -2.33 14.45 10.93
C ILE A 145 -3.79 14.20 11.37
N GLU A 146 -4.56 15.27 11.61
CA GLU A 146 -5.97 15.19 12.00
C GLU A 146 -6.84 14.63 10.87
N GLN A 147 -6.70 15.15 9.66
CA GLN A 147 -7.47 14.74 8.47
C GLN A 147 -7.24 13.27 8.15
N TRP A 148 -6.02 12.76 8.36
CA TRP A 148 -5.65 11.38 8.09
C TRP A 148 -5.94 10.43 9.26
N ASN A 149 -6.43 10.95 10.38
CA ASN A 149 -6.75 10.23 11.60
C ASN A 149 -5.57 9.37 12.10
N LEU A 150 -4.35 9.94 12.04
CA LEU A 150 -3.14 9.23 12.45
C LEU A 150 -3.04 9.16 13.98
N LYS A 151 -3.00 7.93 14.52
CA LYS A 151 -2.85 7.69 15.96
C LYS A 151 -1.36 7.71 16.35
N VAL A 152 -0.85 8.92 16.59
CA VAL A 152 0.52 9.19 17.10
C VAL A 152 0.65 8.76 18.56
#